data_AF-A0A4Z0EC52-F1
#
_entry.id   AF-A0A4Z0EC52-F1
#
_cell.length_a   1.000
_cell.length_b   1.000
_cell.length_c   1.000
_cell.angle_alpha   90.00
_cell.angle_beta   90.00
_cell.angle_gamma   90.00
#
_symmetry.space_group_name_H-M   'P 1'
#
loop_
_entity.id
_entity.type
_entity.pdbx_description
1 polymer ?
#
loop_
_entity_poly.entity_id
_entity_poly.type
_entity_poly.pdbx_seq_one_letter_code
_entity_poly.pdbx_strand_id
1 'polypeptide(L)'
;MITVTETSKRTLSSPDEIAAFLEQRFAQMLASSPFKPGEAVRIADRAGLPSDLGAGDVGMMLLDVPGAWSHVLLLTAAGMPIVVQVASANLAKRVAAEAVGA
;
A
#
# COMPACT_ATOMS: atom_id res chain seq x y z
N MET A 1 -33.55 10.73 2.70
CA MET A 1 -32.35 9.91 2.95
C MET A 1 -31.63 10.52 4.13
N ILE A 2 -31.32 9.74 5.16
CA ILE A 2 -30.70 10.25 6.39
C ILE A 2 -29.52 9.33 6.71
N THR A 3 -28.36 9.93 6.95
CA THR A 3 -27.16 9.22 7.38
C THR A 3 -27.14 9.18 8.90
N VAL A 4 -27.00 7.98 9.47
CA VAL A 4 -26.84 7.76 10.91
C VAL A 4 -25.40 7.35 11.17
N THR A 5 -24.75 8.03 12.13
CA THR A 5 -23.41 7.67 12.61
C THR A 5 -23.54 7.09 14.00
N GLU A 6 -23.36 5.77 14.12
CA GLU A 6 -23.36 5.06 15.41
C GLU A 6 -21.93 4.73 15.83
N THR A 7 -21.58 5.12 17.06
CA THR A 7 -20.28 4.81 17.67
C THR A 7 -20.51 3.75 18.74
N SER A 8 -20.20 2.49 18.44
CA SER A 8 -20.27 1.38 19.40
C SER A 8 -18.95 1.19 20.14
N LYS A 9 -19.00 0.76 21.41
CA LYS A 9 -17.83 0.28 22.16
C LYS A 9 -18.00 -1.21 22.48
N ARG A 10 -16.91 -1.96 22.36
CA ARG A 10 -16.84 -3.38 22.74
C ARG A 10 -15.55 -3.61 23.54
N THR A 11 -15.64 -4.39 24.60
CA THR A 11 -14.48 -4.89 25.35
C THR A 11 -13.96 -6.17 24.69
N LEU A 12 -12.65 -6.25 24.51
CA LEU A 12 -11.94 -7.47 24.09
C LEU A 12 -11.21 -8.00 25.34
N SER A 13 -11.53 -9.23 25.73
CA SER A 13 -11.20 -9.79 27.05
C SER A 13 -10.10 -10.85 27.03
N SER A 14 -9.71 -11.30 25.84
CA SER A 14 -8.64 -12.29 25.66
C SER A 14 -7.71 -11.93 24.50
N PRO A 15 -6.48 -12.47 24.48
CA PRO A 15 -5.58 -12.35 23.33
C PRO A 15 -6.21 -12.83 22.02
N ASP A 16 -6.99 -13.91 22.05
CA ASP A 16 -7.66 -14.45 20.85
C ASP A 16 -8.74 -13.51 20.31
N GLU A 17 -9.51 -12.87 21.20
CA GLU A 17 -10.50 -11.86 20.79
C GLU A 17 -9.83 -10.63 20.18
N ILE A 18 -8.66 -10.24 20.71
CA ILE A 18 -7.86 -9.15 20.16
C ILE A 18 -7.33 -9.52 18.77
N ALA A 19 -6.76 -10.71 18.61
CA ALA A 19 -6.25 -11.20 17.33
C ALA A 19 -7.35 -11.22 16.26
N ALA A 20 -8.50 -11.83 16.55
CA ALA A 20 -9.63 -11.88 15.62
C ALA A 20 -10.14 -10.49 15.22
N PHE A 21 -10.19 -9.54 16.17
CA PHE A 21 -10.56 -8.16 15.88
C PHE A 21 -9.54 -7.48 14.95
N LEU A 22 -8.24 -7.63 15.23
CA LEU A 22 -7.17 -7.05 14.41
C LEU A 22 -7.16 -7.64 12.99
N GLU A 23 -7.33 -8.95 12.85
CA GLU A 23 -7.45 -9.61 11.55
C GLU A 23 -8.62 -9.06 10.74
N GLN A 24 -9.80 -8.96 11.36
CA GLN A 24 -10.97 -8.38 10.71
C GLN A 24 -10.74 -6.94 10.28
N ARG A 25 -10.12 -6.11 11.14
CA ARG A 25 -9.80 -4.71 10.82
C ARG A 25 -8.78 -4.61 9.71
N PHE A 26 -7.73 -5.41 9.74
CA PHE A 26 -6.72 -5.44 8.70
C PHE A 26 -7.32 -5.84 7.34
N ALA A 27 -8.18 -6.86 7.31
CA ALA A 27 -8.89 -7.27 6.09
C ALA A 27 -9.78 -6.14 5.53
N GLN A 28 -10.48 -5.41 6.41
CA GLN A 28 -11.28 -4.24 5.99
C GLN A 28 -10.39 -3.13 5.40
N MET A 29 -9.26 -2.84 6.04
CA MET A 29 -8.32 -1.83 5.54
C MET A 29 -7.74 -2.21 4.18
N LEU A 30 -7.33 -3.47 4.00
CA LEU A 30 -6.86 -3.99 2.72
C LEU A 30 -7.93 -3.88 1.62
N ALA A 31 -9.18 -4.21 1.94
CA ALA A 31 -10.28 -4.14 0.97
C ALA A 31 -10.57 -2.71 0.48
N SER A 32 -10.33 -1.71 1.33
CA SER A 32 -10.48 -0.29 0.99
C SER A 32 -9.25 0.34 0.33
N SER A 33 -8.15 -0.40 0.24
CA SER A 33 -6.90 0.10 -0.33
C SER A 33 -6.96 0.17 -1.87
N PRO A 34 -6.45 1.25 -2.50
CA PRO A 34 -6.39 1.35 -3.95
C PRO A 34 -5.40 0.35 -4.59
N PHE A 35 -4.40 -0.12 -3.83
CA PHE A 35 -3.36 -1.03 -4.27
C PHE A 35 -3.43 -2.35 -3.52
N LYS A 36 -3.12 -3.46 -4.20
CA LYS A 36 -3.00 -4.77 -3.56
C LYS A 36 -1.54 -5.16 -3.37
N PRO A 37 -1.21 -5.90 -2.29
CA PRO A 37 0.09 -6.55 -2.19
C PRO A 37 0.41 -7.39 -3.43
N GLY A 38 1.64 -7.28 -3.93
CA GLY A 38 2.10 -7.94 -5.15
C GLY A 38 1.73 -7.24 -6.46
N GLU A 39 1.06 -6.08 -6.42
CA GLU A 39 0.84 -5.28 -7.63
C GLU A 39 2.06 -4.43 -7.97
N ALA A 40 2.40 -4.38 -9.27
CA ALA A 40 3.38 -3.44 -9.76
C ALA A 40 2.81 -2.01 -9.74
N VAL A 41 3.56 -1.09 -9.16
CA VAL A 41 3.20 0.34 -9.06
C VAL A 41 4.23 1.19 -9.79
N ARG A 42 3.77 2.37 -10.24
CA ARG A 42 4.61 3.42 -10.78
C ARG A 42 4.74 4.54 -9.74
N ILE A 43 5.94 5.06 -9.57
CA ILE A 43 6.18 6.28 -8.81
C ILE A 43 5.73 7.45 -9.68
N ALA A 44 4.59 8.06 -9.33
CA ALA A 44 3.99 9.16 -10.08
C ALA A 44 4.54 10.53 -9.63
N ASP A 45 4.90 10.64 -8.35
CA ASP A 45 5.58 11.77 -7.73
C ASP A 45 6.71 11.24 -6.84
N ARG A 46 7.88 11.89 -6.88
CA ARG A 46 9.07 11.51 -6.10
C ARG A 46 9.19 12.28 -4.79
N ALA A 47 8.18 13.05 -4.39
CA ALA A 47 8.15 13.73 -3.11
C ALA A 47 8.41 12.75 -1.94
N GLY A 48 9.45 13.04 -1.15
CA GLY A 48 9.88 12.20 -0.02
C GLY A 48 10.72 10.97 -0.40
N LEU A 49 10.99 10.73 -1.69
CA LEU A 49 11.82 9.62 -2.15
C LEU A 49 13.21 10.11 -2.61
N PRO A 50 14.31 9.59 -2.04
CA PRO A 50 15.66 9.87 -2.53
C PRO A 50 15.84 9.58 -4.03
N SER A 51 16.70 10.34 -4.70
CA SER A 51 16.90 10.24 -6.15
C SER A 51 17.60 8.95 -6.59
N ASP A 52 18.27 8.26 -5.67
CA ASP A 52 19.00 7.01 -5.88
C ASP A 52 18.14 5.74 -5.69
N LEU A 53 16.85 5.89 -5.38
CA LEU A 53 15.90 4.79 -5.16
C LEU A 53 14.83 4.71 -6.26
N GLY A 54 14.24 3.54 -6.46
CA GLY A 54 13.12 3.39 -7.41
C GLY A 54 13.57 3.54 -8.86
N ALA A 55 14.63 2.84 -9.24
CA ALA A 55 15.13 2.80 -10.61
C ALA A 55 14.00 2.47 -11.60
N GLY A 56 13.87 3.29 -12.65
CA GLY A 56 12.81 3.17 -13.65
C GLY A 56 11.42 3.59 -13.17
N ASP A 57 11.31 4.26 -12.01
CA ASP A 57 10.05 4.69 -11.38
C ASP A 57 9.06 3.55 -11.16
N VAL A 58 9.57 2.33 -10.92
CA VAL A 58 8.78 1.11 -10.73
C VAL A 58 9.04 0.52 -9.35
N GLY A 59 7.98 0.02 -8.74
CA GLY A 59 8.05 -0.76 -7.51
C GLY A 59 7.04 -1.89 -7.47
N MET A 60 7.17 -2.73 -6.43
CA MET A 60 6.20 -3.74 -6.07
C MET A 60 5.53 -3.33 -4.77
N MET A 61 4.20 -3.27 -4.76
CA MET A 61 3.43 -2.98 -3.56
C MET A 61 3.58 -4.13 -2.57
N LEU A 62 4.01 -3.85 -1.34
CA LEU A 62 4.06 -4.84 -0.26
C LEU A 62 2.84 -4.69 0.65
N LEU A 63 2.49 -3.45 1.01
CA LEU A 63 1.34 -3.16 1.85
C LEU A 63 0.87 -1.72 1.62
N ASP A 64 -0.41 -1.54 1.33
CA ASP A 64 -1.07 -0.24 1.37
C ASP A 64 -2.36 -0.37 2.19
N VAL A 65 -2.54 0.51 3.16
CA VAL A 65 -3.74 0.61 3.98
C VAL A 65 -4.12 2.08 4.16
N PRO A 66 -5.42 2.41 4.19
CA PRO A 66 -5.86 3.80 4.30
C PRO A 66 -5.28 4.51 5.52
N GLY A 67 -4.81 5.74 5.33
CA GLY A 67 -4.30 6.57 6.41
C GLY A 67 -2.87 6.25 6.87
N ALA A 68 -2.19 5.29 6.24
CA ALA A 68 -0.77 5.01 6.47
C ALA A 68 0.06 5.23 5.20
N TRP A 69 1.39 5.10 5.35
CA TRP A 69 2.31 5.07 4.21
C TRP A 69 2.25 3.70 3.52
N SER A 70 2.29 3.69 2.19
CA SER A 70 2.46 2.47 1.42
C SER A 70 3.89 1.94 1.59
N HIS A 71 4.03 0.65 1.78
CA HIS A 71 5.32 -0.03 1.78
C HIS A 71 5.56 -0.60 0.39
N VAL A 72 6.65 -0.16 -0.25
CA VAL A 72 6.97 -0.50 -1.63
C VAL A 72 8.38 -1.08 -1.69
N LEU A 73 8.51 -2.22 -2.37
CA LEU A 73 9.80 -2.80 -2.72
C LEU A 73 10.31 -2.11 -4.00
N LEU A 74 11.47 -1.48 -3.90
CA LEU A 74 12.16 -0.78 -4.97
C LEU A 74 13.54 -1.39 -5.22
N LEU A 75 14.17 -0.97 -6.31
CA LEU A 75 15.60 -1.16 -6.55
C LEU A 75 16.36 0.12 -6.27
N THR A 76 17.51 0.01 -5.60
CA THR A 76 18.51 1.08 -5.52
C THR A 76 19.19 1.26 -6.88
N ALA A 77 19.93 2.36 -7.06
CA ALA A 77 20.77 2.59 -8.23
C ALA A 77 21.82 1.48 -8.47
N ALA A 78 22.22 0.75 -7.42
CA ALA A 78 23.13 -0.40 -7.51
C ALA A 78 22.42 -1.74 -7.84
N GLY A 79 21.10 -1.72 -8.06
CA GLY A 79 20.32 -2.92 -8.36
C GLY A 79 19.97 -3.78 -7.13
N MET A 80 20.13 -3.23 -5.92
CA MET A 80 19.78 -3.96 -4.69
C MET A 80 18.30 -3.70 -4.31
N PRO A 81 17.54 -4.72 -3.88
CA PRO A 81 16.18 -4.54 -3.41
C PRO A 81 16.15 -3.82 -2.05
N ILE A 82 15.23 -2.86 -1.90
CA ILE A 82 15.01 -2.13 -0.65
C ILE A 82 13.51 -1.86 -0.44
N VAL A 83 13.06 -1.92 0.81
CA VAL A 83 11.70 -1.54 1.20
C VAL A 83 11.69 -0.10 1.67
N VAL A 84 10.80 0.70 1.10
CA VAL A 84 10.60 2.10 1.49
C VAL A 84 9.14 2.39 1.77
N GLN A 85 8.92 3.45 2.56
CA GLN A 85 7.60 4.03 2.77
C GLN A 85 7.38 5.16 1.78
N VAL A 86 6.27 5.12 1.04
CA VAL A 86 5.87 6.14 0.06
C VAL A 86 4.42 6.52 0.34
N ALA A 87 4.08 7.80 0.24
CA ALA A 87 2.69 8.21 0.35
C ALA A 87 1.88 7.59 -0.79
N SER A 88 0.74 6.96 -0.52
CA SER A 88 -0.06 6.27 -1.54
C SER A 88 -0.50 7.22 -2.67
N ALA A 89 -0.64 8.51 -2.37
CA ALA A 89 -0.95 9.57 -3.34
C ALA A 89 0.16 9.80 -4.39
N ASN A 90 1.39 9.42 -4.06
CA ASN A 90 2.55 9.54 -4.96
C ASN A 90 2.72 8.31 -5.86
N LEU A 91 1.83 7.33 -5.74
CA LEU A 91 1.85 6.09 -6.50
C LEU A 91 0.71 6.06 -7.51
N ALA A 92 0.95 5.39 -8.62
CA ALA A 92 -0.06 5.07 -9.62
C ALA A 92 -0.02 3.59 -9.96
N LYS A 93 -1.16 3.02 -10.38
CA LYS A 93 -1.19 1.66 -10.92
C LYS A 93 -0.32 1.62 -12.17
N ARG A 94 0.58 0.64 -12.25
CA ARG A 94 1.36 0.43 -13.46
C ARG A 94 0.46 -0.28 -14.48
N VAL A 95 0.09 0.44 -15.54
CA VAL A 95 -0.42 -0.22 -16.74
C VAL A 95 0.81 -0.79 -17.44
N ALA A 96 0.83 -2.11 -17.65
CA ALA A 96 1.86 -2.69 -18.49
C ALA A 96 1.81 -1.96 -19.84
N ALA A 97 2.94 -1.42 -20.30
CA ALA A 97 3.01 -0.98 -21.68
C ALA A 97 2.62 -2.18 -22.53
N GLU A 98 1.60 -2.04 -23.38
CA GLU A 98 1.33 -3.04 -24.41
C GLU A 98 2.67 -3.32 -25.08
N ALA A 99 3.05 -4.60 -25.12
CA ALA A 99 4.24 -5.01 -25.83
C ALA A 99 4.06 -4.57 -27.28
N VAL A 100 4.68 -3.45 -27.64
CA VAL A 100 4.81 -3.04 -29.04
C VAL A 100 5.54 -4.19 -29.70
N GLY A 101 4.81 -4.88 -30.58
CA GLY A 101 5.06 -6.26 -30.93
C GLY A 101 6.37 -6.53 -31.65
N ALA A 102 6.70 -7.83 -31.63
CA ALA A 102 7.45 -8.65 -32.58
C ALA A 102 8.84 -8.16 -33.02
#